data_AF-A0A535TYG8-F1
#
_entry.id   AF-A0A535TYG8-F1
#
_cell.length_a   1.000
_cell.length_b   1.000
_cell.length_c   1.000
_cell.angle_alpha   90.00
_cell.angle_beta   90.00
_cell.angle_gamma   90.00
#
_symmetry.space_group_name_H-M   'P 1'
#
loop_
_entity.id
_entity.type
_entity.pdbx_description
1 polymer ?
#
loop_
_entity_poly.entity_id
_entity_poly.type
_entity_poly.pdbx_seq_one_letter_code
_entity_poly.pdbx_strand_id
1 'polypeptide(L)'
;TQIRAGFAPPSQLVAGAGGADHVRALERTSAAGLRSAGVGLNLAPVADVATNPRDMVIGDRSFGSSPSVVAPLVGAAVLGLHDGGVGATLKHFPGLGGAAGDPHVAIPTDTESEAQWESVQMPSFQAGIAAGADAVMTTAVYVPGLGGGNTPAMFSAPVVSRLRTQLDFGGVIMTDSLSMGGIGARWSLPEATVMALAAGNDLILLSNGDPSYEADAVAAVRTAVLSGRLDRTRLHESAVRVNALRDRWGRRFMPCRAPLVA
;
A
#
# COMPACT_ATOMS: atom_id res chain seq x y z
N THR A 1 13.90 -0.22 -11.18
CA THR A 1 14.28 1.04 -11.85
C THR A 1 13.06 1.95 -11.89
N GLN A 2 13.10 3.13 -11.27
CA GLN A 2 12.03 4.10 -11.49
C GLN A 2 12.05 4.54 -12.96
N ILE A 3 10.91 4.47 -13.63
CA ILE A 3 10.79 4.90 -15.04
C ILE A 3 10.93 6.43 -15.04
N ARG A 4 12.09 6.94 -15.50
CA ARG A 4 12.26 8.37 -15.75
C ARG A 4 11.61 8.70 -17.09
N ALA A 5 10.30 8.94 -17.08
CA ALA A 5 9.60 9.46 -18.25
C ALA A 5 9.97 10.94 -18.48
N GLY A 6 9.70 11.48 -19.68
CA GLY A 6 9.89 12.91 -19.99
C GLY A 6 8.99 13.86 -19.18
N PHE A 7 8.08 13.32 -18.37
CA PHE A 7 7.24 14.05 -17.43
C PHE A 7 7.33 13.39 -16.06
N ALA A 8 7.86 14.12 -15.09
CA ALA A 8 7.74 13.79 -13.68
C ALA A 8 6.62 14.67 -13.10
N PRO A 9 5.51 14.10 -12.60
CA PRO A 9 4.48 14.89 -11.96
C PRO A 9 5.05 15.63 -10.73
N PRO A 10 4.50 16.78 -10.35
CA PRO A 10 4.88 17.45 -9.11
C PRO A 10 4.53 16.57 -7.90
N SER A 11 5.04 16.93 -6.71
CA SER A 11 4.63 16.23 -5.49
C SER A 11 3.13 16.36 -5.24
N GLN A 12 2.56 15.44 -4.45
CA GLN A 12 1.12 15.44 -4.17
C GLN A 12 0.68 16.75 -3.52
N LEU A 13 1.49 17.34 -2.63
CA LEU A 13 1.18 18.64 -2.02
C LEU A 13 1.00 19.75 -3.08
N VAL A 14 1.90 19.80 -4.05
CA VAL A 14 1.86 20.79 -5.14
C VAL A 14 0.71 20.50 -6.10
N ALA A 15 0.48 19.24 -6.47
CA ALA A 15 -0.65 18.83 -7.29
C ALA A 15 -1.99 19.17 -6.61
N GLY A 16 -2.09 18.94 -5.30
CA GLY A 16 -3.30 19.18 -4.51
C GLY A 16 -3.76 20.64 -4.51
N ALA A 17 -2.84 21.59 -4.67
CA ALA A 17 -3.18 23.02 -4.75
C ALA A 17 -4.07 23.36 -5.97
N GLY A 18 -4.06 22.52 -7.02
CA GLY A 18 -4.94 22.65 -8.18
C GLY A 18 -6.34 22.05 -8.00
N GLY A 19 -6.62 21.38 -6.86
CA GLY A 19 -7.90 20.74 -6.58
C GLY A 19 -8.10 19.38 -7.24
N ALA A 20 -9.27 18.78 -6.98
CA ALA A 20 -9.57 17.38 -7.34
C ALA A 20 -9.50 17.11 -8.86
N ASP A 21 -10.08 17.99 -9.68
CA ASP A 21 -10.07 17.81 -11.15
C ASP A 21 -8.65 17.87 -11.72
N HIS A 22 -7.80 18.74 -11.16
CA HIS A 22 -6.40 18.83 -11.54
C HIS A 22 -5.63 17.56 -11.15
N VAL A 23 -5.82 17.07 -9.92
CA VAL A 23 -5.21 15.82 -9.46
C VAL A 23 -5.62 14.64 -10.33
N ARG A 24 -6.92 14.49 -10.65
CA ARG A 24 -7.42 13.42 -11.53
C ARG A 24 -6.77 13.48 -12.92
N ALA A 25 -6.66 14.67 -13.51
CA ALA A 25 -6.06 14.85 -14.83
C ALA A 25 -4.55 14.53 -14.85
N LEU A 26 -3.82 14.95 -13.80
CA LEU A 26 -2.40 14.62 -13.64
C LEU A 26 -2.19 13.12 -13.48
N GLU A 27 -2.93 12.47 -12.59
CA GLU A 27 -2.80 11.02 -12.34
C GLU A 27 -3.19 10.19 -13.57
N ARG A 28 -4.20 10.61 -14.34
CA ARG A 28 -4.53 10.00 -15.64
C ARG A 28 -3.36 10.02 -16.61
N THR A 29 -2.67 11.16 -16.70
CA THR A 29 -1.52 11.32 -17.59
C THR A 29 -0.36 10.43 -17.15
N SER A 30 -0.05 10.43 -15.85
CA SER A 30 0.97 9.56 -15.25
C SER A 30 0.66 8.08 -15.46
N ALA A 31 -0.58 7.65 -15.21
CA ALA A 31 -1.03 6.28 -15.39
C ALA A 31 -0.98 5.84 -16.85
N ALA A 32 -1.36 6.68 -17.81
CA ALA A 32 -1.22 6.35 -19.24
C ALA A 32 0.25 6.09 -19.63
N GLY A 33 1.17 6.91 -19.10
CA GLY A 33 2.61 6.69 -19.24
C GLY A 33 3.05 5.34 -18.67
N LEU A 34 2.72 5.06 -17.42
CA LEU A 34 2.99 3.78 -16.74
C LEU A 34 2.42 2.58 -17.51
N ARG A 35 1.17 2.69 -17.98
CA ARG A 35 0.49 1.64 -18.73
C ARG A 35 1.22 1.33 -20.02
N SER A 36 1.66 2.36 -20.76
CA SER A 36 2.43 2.19 -21.99
C SER A 36 3.74 1.42 -21.74
N ALA A 37 4.38 1.66 -20.59
CA ALA A 37 5.62 1.03 -20.18
C ALA A 37 5.48 -0.39 -19.59
N GLY A 38 4.26 -0.90 -19.42
CA GLY A 38 4.06 -2.26 -18.90
C GLY A 38 3.44 -2.36 -17.52
N VAL A 39 3.33 -1.25 -16.81
CA VAL A 39 2.93 -1.23 -15.41
C VAL A 39 1.41 -1.30 -15.31
N GLY A 40 0.91 -2.28 -14.56
CA GLY A 40 -0.52 -2.48 -14.33
C GLY A 40 -1.03 -1.89 -13.02
N LEU A 41 -0.17 -1.79 -12.00
CA LEU A 41 -0.51 -1.31 -10.65
C LEU A 41 0.50 -0.22 -10.25
N ASN A 42 0.00 0.93 -9.78
CA ASN A 42 0.83 1.96 -9.20
C ASN A 42 0.70 1.94 -7.69
N LEU A 43 1.82 2.05 -6.96
CA LEU A 43 1.83 2.16 -5.50
C LEU A 43 1.52 3.60 -5.08
N ALA A 44 0.35 4.10 -5.48
CA ALA A 44 -0.16 5.45 -5.29
C ALA A 44 -1.69 5.46 -5.32
N PRO A 45 -2.36 6.47 -4.73
CA PRO A 45 -1.79 7.65 -4.07
C PRO A 45 -1.33 7.39 -2.62
N VAL A 46 -0.50 8.29 -2.09
CA VAL A 46 -0.35 8.44 -0.64
C VAL A 46 -1.64 9.03 -0.07
N ALA A 47 -2.23 8.32 0.89
CA ALA A 47 -3.44 8.68 1.61
C ALA A 47 -3.15 9.25 3.02
N ASP A 48 -1.90 9.26 3.47
CA ASP A 48 -1.51 9.80 4.77
C ASP A 48 -1.89 11.28 4.91
N VAL A 49 -2.44 11.67 6.07
CA VAL A 49 -2.62 13.08 6.44
C VAL A 49 -1.40 13.52 7.26
N ALA A 50 -0.64 14.47 6.72
CA ALA A 50 0.62 14.93 7.32
C ALA A 50 0.38 15.89 8.49
N THR A 51 -0.08 15.35 9.64
CA THR A 51 -0.40 16.13 10.84
C THR A 51 0.82 16.48 11.68
N ASN A 52 1.91 15.72 11.56
CA ASN A 52 3.14 15.97 12.31
C ASN A 52 4.18 16.70 11.44
N PRO A 53 4.52 17.97 11.73
CA PRO A 53 5.51 18.72 10.95
C PRO A 53 6.95 18.20 11.12
N ARG A 54 7.18 17.28 12.07
CA ARG A 54 8.47 16.59 12.27
C ARG A 54 8.53 15.22 11.59
N ASP A 55 7.50 14.82 10.85
CA ASP A 55 7.59 13.68 9.94
C ASP A 55 8.71 13.93 8.91
N MET A 56 9.49 12.88 8.63
CA MET A 56 10.62 12.93 7.71
C MET A 56 10.38 12.12 6.43
N VAL A 57 9.23 11.45 6.31
CA VAL A 57 8.99 10.43 5.27
C VAL A 57 7.83 10.79 4.36
N ILE A 58 6.73 11.33 4.91
CA ILE A 58 5.54 11.71 4.14
C ILE A 58 5.72 13.09 3.55
N GLY A 59 5.94 14.14 4.35
CA GLY A 59 6.19 15.50 3.87
C GLY A 59 5.28 15.93 2.72
N ASP A 60 5.88 16.34 1.59
CA ASP A 60 5.16 16.80 0.39
C ASP A 60 4.54 15.67 -0.46
N ARG A 61 4.74 14.41 -0.08
CA ARG A 61 4.06 13.24 -0.66
C ARG A 61 2.61 13.15 -0.20
N SER A 62 2.22 13.82 0.88
CA SER A 62 0.80 13.97 1.22
C SER A 62 0.19 15.14 0.46
N PHE A 63 -1.12 15.09 0.21
CA PHE A 63 -1.88 16.25 -0.29
C PHE A 63 -2.00 17.38 0.75
N GLY A 64 -1.65 17.13 2.03
CA GLY A 64 -1.64 18.16 3.06
C GLY A 64 -1.88 17.61 4.47
N SER A 65 -2.18 18.51 5.39
CA SER A 65 -2.36 18.20 6.82
C SER A 65 -3.81 18.22 7.30
N SER A 66 -4.78 18.49 6.41
CA SER A 66 -6.20 18.55 6.73
C SER A 66 -6.97 17.37 6.11
N PRO A 67 -7.70 16.56 6.89
CA PRO A 67 -8.50 15.45 6.38
C PRO A 67 -9.53 15.89 5.32
N SER A 68 -10.16 17.06 5.51
CA SER A 68 -11.15 17.61 4.58
C SER A 68 -10.56 18.02 3.22
N VAL A 69 -9.24 18.25 3.16
CA VAL A 69 -8.51 18.53 1.93
C VAL A 69 -7.97 17.24 1.33
N VAL A 70 -7.33 16.40 2.14
CA VAL A 70 -6.65 15.18 1.66
C VAL A 70 -7.64 14.17 1.10
N ALA A 71 -8.76 13.90 1.80
CA ALA A 71 -9.71 12.87 1.40
C ALA A 71 -10.26 13.00 -0.04
N PRO A 72 -10.84 14.15 -0.46
CA PRO A 72 -11.33 14.29 -1.83
C PRO A 72 -10.22 14.18 -2.89
N LEU A 73 -8.99 14.61 -2.57
CA LEU A 73 -7.85 14.53 -3.49
C LEU A 73 -7.34 13.09 -3.64
N VAL A 74 -7.35 12.29 -2.57
CA VAL A 74 -7.05 10.85 -2.64
C VAL A 74 -8.07 10.14 -3.54
N GLY A 75 -9.36 10.41 -3.37
CA GLY A 75 -10.39 9.85 -4.25
C GLY A 75 -10.18 10.25 -5.72
N ALA A 76 -9.89 11.52 -5.98
CA ALA A 76 -9.60 12.01 -7.34
C ALA A 76 -8.37 11.35 -7.97
N ALA A 77 -7.33 11.11 -7.17
CA ALA A 77 -6.11 10.45 -7.62
C ALA A 77 -6.37 8.99 -8.02
N VAL A 78 -7.15 8.24 -7.22
CA VAL A 78 -7.59 6.88 -7.56
C VAL A 78 -8.33 6.85 -8.90
N LEU A 79 -9.31 7.75 -9.09
CA LEU A 79 -10.05 7.85 -10.34
C LEU A 79 -9.14 8.21 -11.53
N GLY A 80 -8.16 9.10 -11.32
CA GLY A 80 -7.19 9.46 -12.34
C GLY A 80 -6.34 8.26 -12.78
N LEU A 81 -5.81 7.49 -11.82
CA LEU A 81 -5.05 6.28 -12.12
C LEU A 81 -5.86 5.28 -12.95
N HIS A 82 -7.13 5.07 -12.58
CA HIS A 82 -8.04 4.21 -13.33
C HIS A 82 -8.32 4.73 -14.75
N ASP A 83 -8.57 6.03 -14.91
CA ASP A 83 -8.78 6.66 -16.23
C ASP A 83 -7.56 6.47 -17.16
N GLY A 84 -6.35 6.38 -16.59
CA GLY A 84 -5.12 6.10 -17.32
C GLY A 84 -4.82 4.59 -17.51
N GLY A 85 -5.67 3.70 -16.99
CA GLY A 85 -5.56 2.26 -17.19
C GLY A 85 -4.63 1.53 -16.22
N VAL A 86 -4.40 2.09 -15.04
CA VAL A 86 -3.53 1.51 -13.98
C VAL A 86 -4.31 1.40 -12.66
N GLY A 87 -4.13 0.29 -11.95
CA GLY A 87 -4.72 0.09 -10.63
C GLY A 87 -4.07 0.97 -9.57
N ALA A 88 -4.82 1.30 -8.52
CA ALA A 88 -4.40 2.19 -7.46
C ALA A 88 -4.16 1.44 -6.13
N THR A 89 -3.14 1.86 -5.39
CA THR A 89 -2.82 1.35 -4.06
C THR A 89 -2.74 2.52 -3.06
N LEU A 90 -3.68 2.56 -2.11
CA LEU A 90 -3.62 3.54 -1.02
C LEU A 90 -2.49 3.19 -0.06
N LYS A 91 -1.77 4.19 0.44
CA LYS A 91 -0.69 3.98 1.42
C LYS A 91 -0.46 5.19 2.33
N HIS A 92 0.02 5.03 3.56
CA HIS A 92 0.48 3.78 4.17
C HIS A 92 -0.40 3.46 5.39
N PHE A 93 -1.31 2.50 5.25
CA PHE A 93 -2.28 2.17 6.30
C PHE A 93 -1.57 1.75 7.59
N PRO A 94 -2.01 2.23 8.77
CA PRO A 94 -3.23 3.01 9.06
C PRO A 94 -3.11 4.53 8.88
N GLY A 95 -1.94 5.02 8.48
CA GLY A 95 -1.56 6.43 8.43
C GLY A 95 -0.17 6.58 9.04
N LEU A 96 0.78 7.16 8.30
CA LEU A 96 2.14 7.43 8.79
C LEU A 96 2.38 8.93 9.09
N GLY A 97 1.49 9.81 8.63
CA GLY A 97 1.70 11.27 8.67
C GLY A 97 1.66 11.90 10.07
N GLY A 98 1.27 11.17 11.12
CA GLY A 98 1.36 11.59 12.52
C GLY A 98 2.62 11.11 13.25
N ALA A 99 3.29 10.06 12.74
CA ALA A 99 4.42 9.44 13.40
C ALA A 99 5.70 10.28 13.26
N ALA A 100 6.52 10.35 14.32
CA ALA A 100 7.85 10.95 14.23
C ALA A 100 8.89 9.87 13.89
N GLY A 101 9.67 10.09 12.83
CA GLY A 101 10.77 9.20 12.42
C GLY A 101 10.56 8.52 11.07
N ASP A 102 11.39 7.52 10.79
CA ASP A 102 11.40 6.83 9.49
C ASP A 102 11.47 5.30 9.68
N PRO A 103 10.45 4.52 9.26
CA PRO A 103 10.46 3.06 9.37
C PRO A 103 11.59 2.38 8.60
N HIS A 104 12.19 3.05 7.61
CA HIS A 104 13.36 2.54 6.91
C HIS A 104 14.61 2.52 7.82
N VAL A 105 14.63 3.33 8.89
CA VAL A 105 15.70 3.37 9.91
C VAL A 105 15.26 2.60 11.17
N ALA A 106 14.12 2.97 11.74
CA ALA A 106 13.53 2.35 12.92
C ALA A 106 12.01 2.53 12.90
N ILE A 107 11.26 1.52 13.32
CA ILE A 107 9.79 1.55 13.31
C ILE A 107 9.30 2.70 14.21
N PRO A 108 8.64 3.74 13.66
CA PRO A 108 8.18 4.87 14.44
C PRO A 108 6.92 4.49 15.23
N THR A 109 6.57 5.31 16.21
CA THR A 109 5.33 5.20 16.97
C THR A 109 4.45 6.39 16.66
N ASP A 110 3.21 6.13 16.28
CA ASP A 110 2.12 7.09 16.32
C ASP A 110 1.31 6.88 17.60
N THR A 111 1.14 7.95 18.37
CA THR A 111 0.42 7.93 19.65
C THR A 111 -1.06 8.28 19.49
N GLU A 112 -1.56 8.39 18.26
CA GLU A 112 -2.98 8.63 18.01
C GLU A 112 -3.88 7.58 18.70
N SER A 113 -4.96 8.08 19.30
CA SER A 113 -6.08 7.27 19.77
C SER A 113 -6.99 6.86 18.61
N GLU A 114 -7.83 5.85 18.83
CA GLU A 114 -8.83 5.42 17.83
C GLU A 114 -9.73 6.58 17.35
N ALA A 115 -10.22 7.43 18.25
CA ALA A 115 -11.04 8.59 17.87
C ALA A 115 -10.27 9.63 17.03
N GLN A 116 -8.96 9.79 17.29
CA GLN A 116 -8.13 10.66 16.46
C GLN A 116 -7.91 10.04 15.08
N TRP A 117 -7.60 8.75 15.02
CA TRP A 117 -7.46 8.03 13.76
C TRP A 117 -8.73 8.11 12.91
N GLU A 118 -9.90 7.89 13.50
CA GLU A 118 -11.21 7.98 12.84
C GLU A 118 -11.49 9.38 12.27
N SER A 119 -11.08 10.43 12.98
CA SER A 119 -11.32 11.83 12.55
C SER A 119 -10.24 12.38 11.62
N VAL A 120 -9.03 11.79 11.63
CA VAL A 120 -7.86 12.30 10.91
C VAL A 120 -7.46 11.43 9.73
N GLN A 121 -7.04 10.18 9.98
CA GLN A 121 -6.45 9.33 8.94
C GLN A 121 -7.52 8.54 8.18
N MET A 122 -8.51 7.98 8.88
CA MET A 122 -9.56 7.15 8.30
C MET A 122 -10.29 7.79 7.10
N PRO A 123 -10.65 9.10 7.10
CA PRO A 123 -11.43 9.70 6.02
C PRO A 123 -10.75 9.63 4.65
N SER A 124 -9.41 9.72 4.59
CA SER A 124 -8.69 9.66 3.32
C SER A 124 -8.66 8.24 2.74
N PHE A 125 -8.47 7.23 3.59
CA PHE A 125 -8.59 5.82 3.18
C PHE A 125 -10.02 5.50 2.75
N GLN A 126 -11.04 5.97 3.48
CA GLN A 126 -12.45 5.82 3.10
C GLN A 126 -12.73 6.41 1.72
N ALA A 127 -12.26 7.63 1.45
CA ALA A 127 -12.46 8.28 0.16
C ALA A 127 -11.79 7.53 -0.99
N GLY A 128 -10.56 7.02 -0.78
CA GLY A 128 -9.87 6.20 -1.77
C GLY A 128 -10.55 4.85 -2.02
N ILE A 129 -11.04 4.19 -0.98
CA ILE A 129 -11.78 2.92 -1.07
C ILE A 129 -13.10 3.14 -1.81
N ALA A 130 -13.85 4.20 -1.47
CA ALA A 130 -15.09 4.56 -2.14
C ALA A 130 -14.87 4.92 -3.62
N ALA A 131 -13.70 5.47 -3.97
CA ALA A 131 -13.29 5.70 -5.36
C ALA A 131 -12.87 4.42 -6.10
N GLY A 132 -12.81 3.28 -5.42
CA GLY A 132 -12.55 1.97 -6.01
C GLY A 132 -11.09 1.52 -5.98
N ALA A 133 -10.27 2.01 -5.05
CA ALA A 133 -8.89 1.57 -4.90
C ALA A 133 -8.75 0.04 -4.92
N ASP A 134 -7.71 -0.46 -5.58
CA ASP A 134 -7.55 -1.89 -5.84
C ASP A 134 -6.75 -2.61 -4.77
N ALA A 135 -5.84 -1.87 -4.14
CA ALA A 135 -5.02 -2.34 -3.04
C ALA A 135 -4.88 -1.28 -1.95
N VAL A 136 -4.55 -1.74 -0.73
CA VAL A 136 -4.11 -0.90 0.37
C VAL A 136 -2.82 -1.46 0.92
N MET A 137 -1.79 -0.63 1.02
CA MET A 137 -0.50 -0.98 1.58
C MET A 137 -0.46 -0.65 3.07
N THR A 138 -0.16 -1.65 3.91
CA THR A 138 0.09 -1.49 5.34
C THR A 138 1.58 -1.24 5.58
N THR A 139 1.95 -0.47 6.60
CA THR A 139 3.38 -0.20 6.89
C THR A 139 3.78 -0.51 8.34
N ALA A 140 5.09 -0.43 8.59
CA ALA A 140 5.67 -0.64 9.90
C ALA A 140 5.56 0.65 10.73
N VAL A 141 4.51 0.74 11.54
CA VAL A 141 4.34 1.81 12.54
C VAL A 141 3.67 1.22 13.78
N TYR A 142 4.12 1.57 14.98
CA TYR A 142 3.39 1.23 16.20
C TYR A 142 2.24 2.22 16.38
N VAL A 143 1.02 1.72 16.51
CA VAL A 143 -0.15 2.55 16.81
C VAL A 143 -0.92 1.94 17.99
N PRO A 144 -0.44 2.12 19.24
CA PRO A 144 -1.05 1.48 20.40
C PRO A 144 -2.54 1.81 20.56
N GLY A 145 -2.95 3.02 20.18
CA GLY A 145 -4.34 3.47 20.26
C GLY A 145 -5.32 2.72 19.35
N LEU A 146 -4.83 1.96 18.36
CA LEU A 146 -5.66 1.09 17.50
C LEU A 146 -5.73 -0.36 17.98
N GLY A 147 -5.18 -0.67 19.16
CA GLY A 147 -5.17 -2.01 19.74
C GLY A 147 -3.98 -2.87 19.28
N GLY A 148 -2.98 -2.29 18.61
CA GLY A 148 -1.78 -3.01 18.19
C GLY A 148 -0.75 -3.26 19.29
N GLY A 149 -0.82 -2.50 20.40
CA GLY A 149 0.15 -2.56 21.49
C GLY A 149 1.57 -2.36 20.98
N ASN A 150 2.45 -3.33 21.25
CA ASN A 150 3.85 -3.33 20.82
C ASN A 150 4.07 -4.10 19.49
N THR A 151 3.03 -4.29 18.68
CA THR A 151 3.11 -4.93 17.36
C THR A 151 2.96 -3.86 16.27
N PRO A 152 3.87 -3.78 15.29
CA PRO A 152 3.72 -2.86 14.17
C PRO A 152 2.41 -3.14 13.41
N ALA A 153 1.78 -2.10 12.87
CA ALA A 153 0.47 -2.17 12.26
C ALA A 153 0.36 -3.26 11.18
N MET A 154 1.34 -3.37 10.28
CA MET A 154 1.37 -4.41 9.23
C MET A 154 1.43 -5.86 9.76
N PHE A 155 1.81 -6.08 11.03
CA PHE A 155 1.81 -7.39 11.68
C PHE A 155 0.70 -7.55 12.73
N SER A 156 -0.18 -6.54 12.86
CA SER A 156 -1.21 -6.51 13.89
C SER A 156 -2.58 -6.84 13.31
N ALA A 157 -3.10 -8.03 13.61
CA ALA A 157 -4.45 -8.44 13.17
C ALA A 157 -5.56 -7.46 13.60
N PRO A 158 -5.58 -6.91 14.84
CA PRO A 158 -6.54 -5.88 15.23
C PRO A 158 -6.49 -4.63 14.35
N VAL A 159 -5.30 -4.22 13.89
CA VAL A 159 -5.16 -3.03 13.03
C VAL A 159 -5.51 -3.36 11.58
N VAL A 160 -4.91 -4.41 11.00
CA VAL A 160 -5.15 -4.80 9.60
C VAL A 160 -6.61 -5.16 9.35
N SER A 161 -7.28 -5.84 10.29
CA SER A 161 -8.68 -6.25 10.14
C SER A 161 -9.65 -5.08 9.98
N ARG A 162 -9.31 -3.87 10.46
CA ARG A 162 -10.13 -2.65 10.28
C ARG A 162 -10.38 -2.33 8.81
N LEU A 163 -9.44 -2.67 7.91
CA LEU A 163 -9.66 -2.56 6.47
C LEU A 163 -10.88 -3.38 6.03
N ARG A 164 -11.08 -4.58 6.59
CA ARG A 164 -12.23 -5.44 6.27
C ARG A 164 -13.46 -5.08 7.09
N THR A 165 -13.32 -4.75 8.37
CA THR A 165 -14.45 -4.65 9.31
C THR A 165 -15.03 -3.24 9.46
N GLN A 166 -14.21 -2.20 9.34
CA GLN A 166 -14.63 -0.80 9.52
C GLN A 166 -14.67 -0.04 8.19
N LEU A 167 -13.75 -0.37 7.27
CA LEU A 167 -13.64 0.29 5.96
C LEU A 167 -14.28 -0.49 4.81
N ASP A 168 -14.79 -1.70 5.07
CA ASP A 168 -15.42 -2.60 4.07
C ASP A 168 -14.58 -2.77 2.79
N PHE A 169 -13.26 -2.79 2.94
CA PHE A 169 -12.36 -2.92 1.81
C PHE A 169 -12.40 -4.36 1.29
N GLY A 170 -12.72 -4.56 0.01
CA GLY A 170 -12.73 -5.87 -0.65
C GLY A 170 -11.46 -6.21 -1.44
N GLY A 171 -10.58 -5.23 -1.68
CA GLY A 171 -9.39 -5.38 -2.53
C GLY A 171 -8.20 -6.06 -1.84
N VAL A 172 -7.01 -5.97 -2.44
CA VAL A 172 -5.79 -6.60 -1.89
C VAL A 172 -5.19 -5.77 -0.76
N ILE A 173 -5.00 -6.36 0.40
CA ILE A 173 -4.17 -5.78 1.45
C ILE A 173 -2.74 -6.25 1.21
N MET A 174 -1.80 -5.32 1.05
CA MET A 174 -0.40 -5.67 0.84
C MET A 174 0.51 -5.06 1.89
N THR A 175 1.65 -5.67 2.14
CA THR A 175 2.67 -5.06 2.99
C THR A 175 3.42 -3.98 2.24
N ASP A 176 3.95 -3.01 2.99
CA ASP A 176 5.16 -2.29 2.62
C ASP A 176 6.36 -3.26 2.62
N SER A 177 7.52 -2.76 2.26
CA SER A 177 8.74 -3.54 2.15
C SER A 177 9.08 -4.32 3.43
N LEU A 178 9.17 -5.64 3.34
CA LEU A 178 9.70 -6.47 4.45
C LEU A 178 11.22 -6.31 4.64
N SER A 179 11.91 -5.64 3.72
CA SER A 179 13.34 -5.38 3.81
C SER A 179 13.67 -4.01 4.43
N MET A 180 12.70 -3.29 4.99
CA MET A 180 12.94 -2.05 5.73
C MET A 180 13.86 -2.30 6.94
N GLY A 181 14.76 -1.36 7.24
CA GLY A 181 15.74 -1.51 8.32
C GLY A 181 15.10 -1.77 9.68
N GLY A 182 13.98 -1.10 9.98
CA GLY A 182 13.23 -1.32 11.22
C GLY A 182 12.65 -2.75 11.37
N ILE A 183 12.32 -3.41 10.26
CA ILE A 183 11.84 -4.80 10.24
C ILE A 183 13.01 -5.77 10.33
N GLY A 184 14.00 -5.62 9.45
CA GLY A 184 15.15 -6.54 9.36
C GLY A 184 16.02 -6.57 10.62
N ALA A 185 16.00 -5.51 11.43
CA ALA A 185 16.66 -5.49 12.74
C ALA A 185 15.99 -6.36 13.81
N ARG A 186 14.74 -6.80 13.59
CA ARG A 186 13.91 -7.48 14.60
C ARG A 186 13.43 -8.86 14.16
N TRP A 187 13.14 -9.04 12.87
CA TRP A 187 12.60 -10.28 12.32
C TRP A 187 13.36 -10.71 11.08
N SER A 188 13.55 -12.01 10.94
CA SER A 188 13.98 -12.59 9.67
C SER A 188 12.85 -12.44 8.64
N LEU A 189 13.20 -12.36 7.35
CA LEU A 189 12.19 -12.32 6.29
C LEU A 189 11.16 -13.46 6.38
N PRO A 190 11.56 -14.73 6.60
CA PRO A 190 10.59 -15.83 6.66
C PRO A 190 9.57 -15.65 7.80
N GLU A 191 10.02 -15.16 8.96
CA GLU A 191 9.12 -14.91 10.08
C GLU A 191 8.22 -13.69 9.83
N ALA A 192 8.79 -12.57 9.33
CA ALA A 192 8.03 -11.39 8.97
C ALA A 192 6.94 -11.67 7.93
N THR A 193 7.23 -12.55 6.96
CA THR A 193 6.28 -13.02 5.94
C THR A 193 5.09 -13.71 6.60
N VAL A 194 5.34 -14.66 7.51
CA VAL A 194 4.27 -15.40 8.18
C VAL A 194 3.48 -14.50 9.12
N MET A 195 4.13 -13.59 9.85
CA MET A 195 3.46 -12.61 10.70
C MET A 195 2.52 -11.70 9.91
N ALA A 196 2.96 -11.18 8.76
CA ALA A 196 2.14 -10.32 7.90
C ALA A 196 0.91 -11.05 7.36
N LEU A 197 1.06 -12.29 6.89
CA LEU A 197 -0.08 -13.09 6.42
C LEU A 197 -1.04 -13.43 7.56
N ALA A 198 -0.51 -13.77 8.74
CA ALA A 198 -1.33 -14.03 9.93
C ALA A 198 -2.14 -12.81 10.37
N ALA A 199 -1.58 -11.60 10.19
CA ALA A 199 -2.27 -10.34 10.45
C ALA A 199 -3.41 -10.04 9.45
N GLY A 200 -3.42 -10.68 8.28
CA GLY A 200 -4.45 -10.52 7.26
C GLY A 200 -4.02 -9.76 6.01
N ASN A 201 -2.72 -9.56 5.79
CA ASN A 201 -2.23 -9.12 4.49
C ASN A 201 -2.39 -10.26 3.46
N ASP A 202 -2.78 -9.92 2.24
CA ASP A 202 -2.96 -10.86 1.13
C ASP A 202 -1.71 -10.99 0.26
N LEU A 203 -0.90 -9.93 0.16
CA LEU A 203 0.26 -9.84 -0.73
C LEU A 203 1.49 -9.29 0.00
N ILE A 204 2.62 -9.97 -0.16
CA ILE A 204 3.89 -9.59 0.47
C ILE A 204 4.77 -8.85 -0.52
N LEU A 205 5.23 -7.64 -0.14
CA LEU A 205 6.17 -6.87 -0.94
C LEU A 205 7.61 -7.19 -0.55
N LEU A 206 8.31 -7.87 -1.47
CA LEU A 206 9.73 -8.19 -1.37
C LEU A 206 10.54 -7.20 -2.23
N SER A 207 11.52 -6.52 -1.64
CA SER A 207 12.17 -5.37 -2.30
C SER A 207 13.69 -5.30 -2.15
N ASN A 208 14.37 -6.42 -1.89
CA ASN A 208 15.83 -6.46 -1.82
C ASN A 208 16.51 -6.95 -3.11
N GLY A 209 15.73 -7.43 -4.08
CA GLY A 209 16.24 -7.95 -5.36
C GLY A 209 16.98 -9.29 -5.26
N ASP A 210 16.97 -9.96 -4.11
CA ASP A 210 17.60 -11.26 -3.88
C ASP A 210 16.58 -12.38 -4.21
N PRO A 211 16.85 -13.25 -5.20
CA PRO A 211 15.95 -14.35 -5.55
C PRO A 211 15.73 -15.36 -4.42
N SER A 212 16.65 -15.48 -3.45
CA SER A 212 16.51 -16.41 -2.33
C SER A 212 15.37 -16.02 -1.39
N TYR A 213 15.02 -14.73 -1.33
CA TYR A 213 13.98 -14.21 -0.44
C TYR A 213 12.60 -14.79 -0.76
N GLU A 214 12.29 -14.95 -2.04
CA GLU A 214 11.03 -15.55 -2.47
C GLU A 214 10.97 -17.03 -2.06
N ALA A 215 12.04 -17.79 -2.30
CA ALA A 215 12.11 -19.21 -1.95
C ALA A 215 11.95 -19.43 -0.44
N ASP A 216 12.64 -18.63 0.37
CA ASP A 216 12.59 -18.72 1.83
C ASP A 216 11.22 -18.31 2.38
N ALA A 217 10.61 -17.24 1.83
CA ALA A 217 9.26 -16.83 2.18
C ALA A 217 8.24 -17.93 1.87
N VAL A 218 8.29 -18.52 0.66
CA VAL A 218 7.42 -19.63 0.25
C VAL A 218 7.60 -20.85 1.17
N ALA A 219 8.84 -21.21 1.50
CA ALA A 219 9.13 -22.33 2.40
C ALA A 219 8.56 -22.12 3.81
N ALA A 220 8.67 -20.90 4.34
CA ALA A 220 8.11 -20.56 5.65
C ALA A 220 6.57 -20.53 5.65
N VAL A 221 5.93 -19.99 4.61
CA VAL A 221 4.48 -20.05 4.46
C VAL A 221 4.00 -21.50 4.38
N ARG A 222 4.66 -22.34 3.58
CA ARG A 222 4.35 -23.78 3.50
C ARG A 222 4.43 -24.44 4.88
N THR A 223 5.51 -24.20 5.61
CA THR A 223 5.70 -24.75 6.95
C THR A 223 4.63 -24.27 7.91
N ALA A 224 4.30 -22.98 7.90
CA ALA A 224 3.28 -22.39 8.76
C ALA A 224 1.88 -22.92 8.49
N VAL A 225 1.53 -23.20 7.22
CA VAL A 225 0.26 -23.84 6.85
C VAL A 225 0.23 -25.29 7.35
N LEU A 226 1.31 -26.04 7.14
CA LEU A 226 1.38 -27.45 7.57
C LEU A 226 1.34 -27.59 9.09
N SER A 227 1.86 -26.61 9.84
CA SER A 227 1.80 -26.58 11.30
C SER A 227 0.51 -25.99 11.88
N GLY A 228 -0.40 -25.48 11.03
CA GLY A 228 -1.64 -24.81 11.48
C GLY A 228 -1.46 -23.38 11.99
N ARG A 229 -0.25 -22.80 11.89
CA ARG A 229 0.02 -21.40 12.25
C ARG A 229 -0.61 -20.41 11.25
N LEU A 230 -0.75 -20.82 10.00
CA LEU A 230 -1.54 -20.10 8.99
C LEU A 230 -2.73 -20.95 8.55
N ASP A 231 -3.90 -20.33 8.54
CA ASP A 231 -5.11 -20.96 8.02
C ASP A 231 -5.06 -21.03 6.49
N ARG A 232 -5.22 -22.25 5.95
CA ARG A 232 -5.17 -22.50 4.51
C ARG A 232 -6.32 -21.82 3.76
N THR A 233 -7.51 -21.76 4.34
CA THR A 233 -8.69 -21.15 3.73
C THR A 233 -8.48 -19.65 3.58
N ARG A 234 -7.96 -18.97 4.61
CA ARG A 234 -7.62 -17.54 4.54
C ARG A 234 -6.59 -17.25 3.45
N LEU A 235 -5.55 -18.09 3.32
CA LEU A 235 -4.58 -17.94 2.23
C LEU A 235 -5.21 -18.13 0.85
N HIS A 236 -6.17 -19.05 0.72
CA HIS A 236 -6.90 -19.23 -0.53
C HIS A 236 -7.73 -17.99 -0.87
N GLU A 237 -8.44 -17.40 0.10
CA GLU A 237 -9.17 -16.15 -0.10
C GLU A 237 -8.24 -15.01 -0.53
N SER A 238 -7.06 -14.88 0.09
CA SER A 238 -6.04 -13.93 -0.32
C SER A 238 -5.57 -14.16 -1.76
N ALA A 239 -5.32 -15.42 -2.14
CA ALA A 239 -4.94 -15.77 -3.50
C ALA A 239 -6.03 -15.42 -4.53
N VAL A 240 -7.32 -15.57 -4.18
CA VAL A 240 -8.43 -15.13 -5.04
C VAL A 240 -8.39 -13.62 -5.26
N ARG A 241 -8.19 -12.81 -4.21
CA ARG A 241 -8.07 -11.35 -4.34
C ARG A 241 -6.87 -10.94 -5.20
N VAL A 242 -5.72 -11.57 -4.98
CA VAL A 242 -4.49 -11.29 -5.74
C VAL A 242 -4.63 -11.68 -7.21
N ASN A 243 -5.26 -12.82 -7.50
CA ASN A 243 -5.54 -13.22 -8.89
C ASN A 243 -6.54 -12.26 -9.55
N ALA A 244 -7.60 -11.83 -8.86
CA ALA A 244 -8.54 -10.84 -9.38
C ALA A 244 -7.86 -9.51 -9.70
N LEU A 245 -6.96 -9.04 -8.82
CA LEU A 245 -6.14 -7.84 -9.06
C LEU A 245 -5.27 -7.99 -10.32
N ARG A 246 -4.57 -9.13 -10.43
CA ARG A 246 -3.74 -9.45 -11.60
C ARG A 246 -4.57 -9.52 -12.88
N ASP A 247 -5.74 -10.14 -12.84
CA ASP A 247 -6.58 -10.34 -14.03
C ASP A 247 -7.19 -9.01 -14.49
N ARG A 248 -7.48 -8.09 -13.55
CA ARG A 248 -7.98 -6.74 -13.86
C ARG A 248 -6.90 -5.85 -14.49
N TRP A 249 -5.70 -5.84 -13.93
CA TRP A 249 -4.69 -4.82 -14.27
C TRP A 249 -3.42 -5.35 -14.93
N GLY A 250 -3.10 -6.63 -14.72
CA GLY A 250 -1.96 -7.29 -15.33
C GLY A 250 -2.06 -7.28 -16.85
N ARG A 251 -0.90 -7.27 -17.50
CA ARG A 251 -0.88 -7.55 -18.94
C ARG A 251 -1.26 -9.01 -19.14
N ARG A 252 -2.23 -9.27 -20.01
CA ARG A 252 -2.38 -10.61 -20.59
C ARG A 252 -1.03 -10.95 -21.21
N PHE A 253 -0.48 -12.11 -20.85
CA PHE A 253 0.68 -12.66 -21.54
C PHE A 253 0.36 -12.66 -23.04
N MET A 254 0.95 -11.73 -23.79
CA MET A 254 1.02 -11.85 -25.23
C MET A 254 2.30 -12.65 -25.48
N PRO A 255 2.22 -13.93 -25.88
CA PRO A 255 3.41 -14.61 -26.35
C PRO A 255 4.03 -13.74 -27.44
N CYS A 256 5.35 -13.52 -27.39
CA CYS A 256 6.07 -12.85 -28.46
C CYS A 256 5.62 -13.48 -29.77
N ARG A 257 4.96 -12.70 -30.64
CA ARG A 257 4.73 -13.15 -32.01
C ARG A 257 6.11 -13.43 -32.58
N ALA A 258 6.32 -14.64 -33.09
CA ALA A 258 7.51 -14.95 -33.86
C ALA A 258 7.68 -13.84 -34.92
N PRO A 259 8.91 -13.33 -35.13
CA PRO A 259 9.13 -12.31 -36.15
C PRO A 259 8.55 -12.83 -37.46
N LEU A 260 7.75 -11.99 -38.13
CA LEU A 260 7.29 -12.27 -39.49
C LEU A 260 8.55 -12.43 -40.34
N VAL A 261 8.85 -13.68 -40.69
CA VAL A 261 9.88 -13.99 -41.67
C VAL A 261 9.34 -13.46 -43.00
N ALA A 262 9.97 -12.40 -43.51
CA ALA A 262 9.75 -11.89 -44.85
C ALA A 262 10.49 -12.74 -45.88
#